data_AF-A0A9X8DY05-F1
#
_entry.id   AF-A0A9X8DY05-F1
#
_cell.length_a   1.000
_cell.length_b   1.000
_cell.length_c   1.000
_cell.angle_alpha   90.00
_cell.angle_beta   90.00
_cell.angle_gamma   90.00
#
_symmetry.space_group_name_H-M   'P 1'
#
loop_
_entity.id
_entity.type
_entity.pdbx_description
1 polymer ?
#
loop_
_entity_poly.entity_id
_entity_poly.type
_entity_poly.pdbx_seq_one_letter_code
_entity_poly.pdbx_strand_id
1 'polypeptide(L)'
;MLDNIRQSEDIPLTLDEVEAVLPSLEDVIRLKIDKAFTDAIELSKEIDTYHDVAAAAMKCIVLGIENILDDDWATMQRVNWGTVETVGDESAYVLAIADKLRPYVPTLRSMLSSLYFTNFCDKFAASVVPKVLQSIVKCKRVNHVGTQQLLLDVYALKTLFLNLPVMGKEGEVQIVGATTVPARYTKFVSNEMAHVEAVLKLIGTPNEMLVDSFKIMWPEGTAENFQSILNMKGLKRQEQLALLEALGLQQRKAPPAAAKQMIEGKMTDMTESLKSNMQKMAKASNPFNYINTTN
;
A
#
# COMPACT_ATOMS: atom_id res chain seq x y z
N MET A 1 16.61 8.89 -13.61
CA MET A 1 15.13 8.94 -13.76
C MET A 1 14.59 10.29 -13.32
N LEU A 2 14.85 10.74 -12.09
CA LEU A 2 14.54 12.12 -11.66
C LEU A 2 15.18 13.17 -12.56
N ASP A 3 16.45 13.01 -12.96
CA ASP A 3 17.11 13.94 -13.88
C ASP A 3 16.50 13.94 -15.30
N ASN A 4 15.93 12.82 -15.75
CA ASN A 4 15.22 12.76 -17.04
C ASN A 4 13.83 13.41 -16.96
N ILE A 5 13.20 13.37 -15.78
CA ILE A 5 11.94 14.06 -15.47
C ILE A 5 12.18 15.57 -15.31
N ARG A 6 13.36 15.97 -14.82
CA ARG A 6 13.77 17.37 -14.67
C ARG A 6 14.22 17.99 -15.99
N GLN A 7 14.88 17.23 -16.85
CA GLN A 7 15.27 17.69 -18.20
C GLN A 7 14.08 17.94 -19.15
N SER A 8 12.85 17.57 -18.78
CA SER A 8 11.64 17.97 -19.51
C SER A 8 11.09 19.35 -19.08
N GLU A 9 11.82 20.13 -18.27
CA GLU A 9 11.45 21.50 -17.84
C GLU A 9 11.30 22.52 -19.00
N ASP A 10 11.73 22.18 -20.22
CA ASP A 10 11.57 23.04 -21.43
C ASP A 10 10.28 22.77 -22.25
N ILE A 11 9.30 22.03 -21.72
CA ILE A 11 7.94 21.99 -22.26
C ILE A 11 7.01 22.74 -21.28
N PRO A 12 6.84 24.07 -21.42
CA PRO A 12 5.92 24.85 -20.61
C PRO A 12 4.48 24.70 -21.13
N LEU A 13 4.03 23.44 -21.17
CA LEU A 13 2.63 23.06 -21.25
C LEU A 13 2.49 21.92 -20.24
N THR A 14 2.31 22.31 -18.98
CA THR A 14 1.91 21.38 -17.92
C THR A 14 0.66 20.63 -18.36
N LEU A 15 0.45 19.42 -17.83
CA LEU A 15 -0.57 18.53 -18.37
C LEU A 15 -1.97 19.19 -18.43
N ASP A 16 -2.22 20.04 -17.44
CA ASP A 16 -3.41 20.86 -17.23
C ASP A 16 -3.56 22.04 -18.21
N GLU A 17 -2.46 22.61 -18.70
CA GLU A 17 -2.51 23.74 -19.64
C GLU A 17 -3.05 23.28 -20.99
N VAL A 18 -2.70 22.09 -21.48
CA VAL A 18 -3.25 21.57 -22.75
C VAL A 18 -4.73 21.19 -22.63
N GLU A 19 -5.14 20.63 -21.49
CA GLU A 19 -6.54 20.26 -21.21
C GLU A 19 -7.45 21.50 -21.16
N ALA A 20 -6.95 22.63 -20.66
CA ALA A 20 -7.67 23.90 -20.66
C ALA A 20 -7.60 24.64 -22.02
N VAL A 21 -6.46 24.55 -22.72
CA VAL A 21 -6.21 25.33 -23.94
C VAL A 21 -6.90 24.75 -25.17
N LEU A 22 -6.97 23.42 -25.34
CA LEU A 22 -7.54 22.83 -26.56
C LEU A 22 -9.04 23.10 -26.73
N PRO A 23 -9.91 22.88 -25.72
CA PRO A 23 -11.33 23.22 -25.84
C PRO A 23 -11.55 24.72 -25.99
N SER A 24 -10.80 25.54 -25.24
CA SER A 24 -10.89 26.99 -25.34
C SER A 24 -10.45 27.51 -26.71
N LEU A 25 -9.45 26.88 -27.33
CA LEU A 25 -8.98 27.21 -28.66
C LEU A 25 -10.03 26.84 -29.72
N GLU A 26 -10.69 25.69 -29.59
CA GLU A 26 -11.80 25.28 -30.46
C GLU A 26 -12.92 26.33 -30.46
N ASP A 27 -13.34 26.76 -29.26
CA ASP A 27 -14.37 27.80 -29.10
C ASP A 27 -13.95 29.15 -29.72
N VAL A 28 -12.69 29.57 -29.49
CA VAL A 28 -12.16 30.82 -30.04
C VAL A 28 -12.10 30.78 -31.58
N ILE A 29 -11.73 29.65 -32.18
CA ILE A 29 -11.69 29.49 -33.63
C ILE A 29 -13.12 29.54 -34.18
N ARG A 30 -14.06 28.81 -33.56
CA ARG A 30 -15.48 28.80 -33.96
C ARG A 30 -16.14 30.18 -33.88
N LEU A 31 -15.74 31.01 -32.92
CA LEU A 31 -16.21 32.40 -32.78
C LEU A 31 -15.69 33.34 -33.87
N LYS A 32 -14.54 33.03 -34.51
CA LYS A 32 -13.88 33.91 -35.49
C LYS A 32 -14.03 33.48 -36.94
N ILE A 33 -14.33 32.20 -37.19
CA ILE A 33 -14.45 31.65 -38.54
C ILE A 33 -15.84 31.94 -39.15
N ASP A 34 -15.94 31.89 -40.48
CA ASP A 34 -17.22 31.97 -41.17
C ASP A 34 -18.13 30.79 -40.76
N LYS A 35 -19.42 31.07 -40.57
CA LYS A 35 -20.43 30.09 -40.15
C LYS A 35 -20.49 28.85 -41.03
N ALA A 36 -20.14 28.98 -42.31
CA ALA A 36 -20.10 27.85 -43.24
C ALA A 36 -19.06 26.78 -42.87
N PHE A 37 -18.07 27.12 -42.04
CA PHE A 37 -16.97 26.23 -41.64
C PHE A 37 -16.95 25.89 -40.14
N THR A 38 -17.85 26.47 -39.33
CA THR A 38 -17.88 26.27 -37.88
C THR A 38 -18.00 24.79 -37.49
N ASP A 39 -18.87 24.04 -38.16
CA ASP A 39 -19.11 22.62 -37.88
C ASP A 39 -17.94 21.71 -38.32
N ALA A 40 -17.02 22.22 -39.15
CA ALA A 40 -15.83 21.49 -39.59
C ALA A 40 -14.63 21.65 -38.64
N ILE A 41 -14.72 22.54 -37.64
CA ILE A 41 -13.70 22.72 -36.61
C ILE A 41 -14.04 21.81 -35.43
N GLU A 42 -13.27 20.73 -35.27
CA GLU A 42 -13.39 19.76 -34.18
C GLU A 42 -11.97 19.37 -33.74
N LEU A 43 -11.64 19.57 -32.45
CA LEU A 43 -10.34 19.18 -31.87
C LEU A 43 -10.49 18.00 -30.91
N SER A 44 -11.63 17.30 -30.92
CA SER A 44 -11.94 16.16 -30.05
C SER A 44 -10.87 15.07 -30.14
N LYS A 45 -10.39 14.79 -31.36
CA LYS A 45 -9.36 13.78 -31.61
C LYS A 45 -8.01 14.16 -31.01
N GLU A 46 -7.62 15.42 -31.09
CA GLU A 46 -6.38 15.95 -30.50
C GLU A 46 -6.46 15.91 -28.97
N ILE A 47 -7.62 16.26 -28.40
CA ILE A 47 -7.91 16.15 -26.97
C ILE A 47 -7.80 14.68 -26.50
N ASP A 48 -8.43 13.75 -27.21
CA ASP A 48 -8.37 12.31 -26.90
C ASP A 48 -6.93 11.78 -26.97
N THR A 49 -6.20 12.14 -28.03
CA THR A 49 -4.79 11.74 -28.20
C THR A 49 -3.94 12.23 -27.04
N TYR A 50 -4.22 13.45 -26.55
CA TYR A 50 -3.53 14.02 -25.42
C TYR A 50 -3.85 13.28 -24.10
N HIS A 51 -5.12 12.95 -23.86
CA HIS A 51 -5.53 12.15 -22.71
C HIS A 51 -4.88 10.75 -22.71
N ASP A 52 -4.72 10.13 -23.88
CA ASP A 52 -4.01 8.85 -24.01
C ASP A 52 -2.53 8.97 -23.62
N VAL A 53 -1.84 10.02 -24.07
CA VAL A 53 -0.45 10.29 -23.69
C VAL A 53 -0.33 10.55 -22.18
N ALA A 54 -1.22 11.35 -21.61
CA ALA A 54 -1.30 11.61 -20.17
C ALA A 54 -1.48 10.31 -19.36
N ALA A 55 -2.39 9.44 -19.79
CA ALA A 55 -2.63 8.15 -19.15
C ALA A 55 -1.42 7.21 -19.25
N ALA A 56 -0.74 7.18 -20.40
CA ALA A 56 0.48 6.41 -20.60
C ALA A 56 1.62 6.91 -19.72
N ALA A 57 1.85 8.22 -19.65
CA ALA A 57 2.85 8.84 -18.80
C ALA A 57 2.59 8.53 -17.31
N MET A 58 1.34 8.65 -16.86
CA MET A 58 0.93 8.29 -15.50
C MET A 58 1.26 6.84 -15.17
N LYS A 59 0.96 5.91 -16.09
CA LYS A 59 1.29 4.48 -15.93
C LYS A 59 2.80 4.26 -15.84
N CYS A 60 3.59 4.95 -16.67
CA CYS A 60 5.05 4.87 -16.63
C CYS A 60 5.63 5.39 -15.31
N ILE A 61 5.10 6.49 -14.77
CA ILE A 61 5.54 7.03 -13.47
C ILE A 61 5.23 6.02 -12.35
N VAL A 62 4.00 5.51 -12.29
CA VAL A 62 3.59 4.50 -11.28
C VAL A 62 4.49 3.28 -11.34
N LEU A 63 4.70 2.71 -12.53
CA LEU A 63 5.55 1.53 -12.71
C LEU A 63 7.02 1.81 -12.37
N GLY A 64 7.52 3.00 -12.73
CA GLY A 64 8.87 3.42 -12.41
C GLY A 64 9.17 3.44 -10.92
N ILE A 65 8.26 4.03 -10.13
CA ILE A 65 8.39 4.09 -8.67
C ILE A 65 8.16 2.72 -8.04
N GLU A 66 7.26 1.92 -8.60
CA GLU A 66 7.05 0.56 -8.12
C GLU A 66 8.32 -0.30 -8.28
N ASN A 67 8.99 -0.21 -9.43
CA ASN A 67 10.18 -0.99 -9.73
C ASN A 67 11.37 -0.65 -8.81
N ILE A 68 11.53 0.61 -8.37
CA ILE A 68 12.61 0.96 -7.44
C ILE A 68 12.45 0.32 -6.05
N LEU A 69 11.24 -0.16 -5.71
CA LEU A 69 10.94 -0.82 -4.43
C LEU A 69 11.17 -2.34 -4.48
N ASP A 70 11.35 -2.93 -5.66
CA ASP A 70 11.43 -4.40 -5.82
C ASP A 70 12.59 -5.02 -5.03
N ASP A 71 13.73 -4.34 -4.95
CA ASP A 71 14.88 -4.80 -4.16
C ASP A 71 14.60 -4.83 -2.65
N ASP A 72 13.75 -3.94 -2.14
CA ASP A 72 13.40 -3.89 -0.72
C ASP A 72 12.41 -5.01 -0.38
N TRP A 73 11.46 -5.28 -1.29
CA TRP A 73 10.59 -6.45 -1.19
C TRP A 73 11.39 -7.76 -1.21
N ALA A 74 12.39 -7.86 -2.08
CA ALA A 74 13.28 -9.00 -2.11
C ALA A 74 14.14 -9.10 -0.84
N THR A 75 14.53 -7.97 -0.26
CA THR A 75 15.28 -7.93 1.01
C THR A 75 14.45 -8.45 2.17
N MET A 76 13.18 -8.04 2.29
CA MET A 76 12.23 -8.59 3.26
C MET A 76 12.10 -10.11 3.13
N GLN A 77 12.02 -10.64 1.90
CA GLN A 77 11.90 -12.08 1.64
C GLN A 77 13.16 -12.88 2.01
N ARG A 78 14.33 -12.23 2.01
CA ARG A 78 15.62 -12.85 2.37
C ARG A 78 15.90 -12.86 3.87
N VAL A 79 15.15 -12.11 4.67
CA VAL A 79 15.30 -12.10 6.13
C VAL A 79 15.01 -13.50 6.69
N ASN A 80 15.88 -13.98 7.58
CA ASN A 80 15.67 -15.24 8.29
C ASN A 80 14.69 -15.03 9.45
N TRP A 81 13.40 -14.93 9.13
CA TRP A 81 12.32 -14.74 10.09
C TRP A 81 12.20 -15.86 11.14
N GLY A 82 12.87 -17.00 10.92
CA GLY A 82 12.89 -18.12 11.85
C GLY A 82 13.88 -17.95 13.01
N THR A 83 14.85 -17.05 12.88
CA THR A 83 15.89 -16.79 13.89
C THR A 83 15.72 -15.45 14.61
N VAL A 84 14.58 -14.77 14.39
CA VAL A 84 14.28 -13.53 15.11
C VAL A 84 13.90 -13.89 16.55
N GLU A 85 14.61 -13.33 17.52
CA GLU A 85 14.42 -13.61 18.95
C GLU A 85 13.81 -12.44 19.73
N THR A 86 13.94 -11.22 19.22
CA THR A 86 13.40 -10.00 19.82
C THR A 86 12.69 -9.14 18.78
N VAL A 87 11.60 -8.49 19.19
CA VAL A 87 10.97 -7.42 18.40
C VAL A 87 11.75 -6.12 18.65
N GLY A 88 12.17 -5.46 17.57
CA GLY A 88 12.88 -4.19 17.61
C GLY A 88 12.04 -3.06 17.02
N ASP A 89 12.72 -2.08 16.43
CA ASP A 89 12.11 -1.01 15.62
C ASP A 89 11.77 -1.51 14.21
N GLU A 90 11.33 -0.63 13.32
CA GLU A 90 11.02 -0.97 11.93
C GLU A 90 12.22 -1.64 11.23
N SER A 91 11.93 -2.71 10.49
CA SER A 91 12.95 -3.39 9.69
C SER A 91 13.56 -2.47 8.63
N ALA A 92 14.84 -2.67 8.33
CA ALA A 92 15.59 -1.84 7.39
C ALA A 92 14.92 -1.70 5.99
N TYR A 93 14.21 -2.73 5.52
CA TYR A 93 13.51 -2.65 4.24
C TYR A 93 12.34 -1.66 4.26
N VAL A 94 11.66 -1.49 5.40
CA VAL A 94 10.56 -0.52 5.57
C VAL A 94 11.12 0.90 5.48
N LEU A 95 12.23 1.14 6.17
CA LEU A 95 12.95 2.42 6.13
C LEU A 95 13.44 2.73 4.71
N ALA A 96 14.02 1.74 4.02
CA ALA A 96 14.48 1.90 2.64
C ALA A 96 13.33 2.25 1.67
N ILE A 97 12.16 1.62 1.82
CA ILE A 97 10.96 1.97 1.04
C ILE A 97 10.53 3.42 1.33
N ALA A 98 10.48 3.80 2.61
CA ALA A 98 10.11 5.17 3.00
C ALA A 98 11.09 6.20 2.42
N ASP A 99 12.39 5.94 2.51
CA ASP A 99 13.45 6.81 2.00
C ASP A 99 13.41 6.92 0.47
N LYS A 100 13.09 5.82 -0.23
CA LYS A 100 12.89 5.83 -1.68
C LYS A 100 11.64 6.60 -2.10
N LEU A 101 10.57 6.62 -1.31
CA LEU A 101 9.36 7.36 -1.65
C LEU A 101 9.45 8.86 -1.33
N ARG A 102 10.15 9.22 -0.25
CA ARG A 102 10.25 10.59 0.28
C ARG A 102 10.68 11.65 -0.74
N PRO A 103 11.62 11.42 -1.68
CA PRO A 103 11.95 12.44 -2.68
C PRO A 103 11.00 12.46 -3.88
N TYR A 104 10.44 11.32 -4.29
CA TYR A 104 9.62 11.24 -5.51
C TYR A 104 8.21 11.79 -5.31
N VAL A 105 7.57 11.47 -4.18
CA VAL A 105 6.16 11.85 -3.95
C VAL A 105 5.97 13.37 -3.86
N PRO A 106 6.78 14.13 -3.10
CA PRO A 106 6.70 15.60 -3.09
C PRO A 106 7.07 16.22 -4.44
N THR A 107 8.06 15.67 -5.14
CA THR A 107 8.44 16.16 -6.48
C THR A 107 7.25 16.03 -7.44
N LEU A 108 6.61 14.87 -7.49
CA LEU A 108 5.41 14.67 -8.32
C LEU A 108 4.25 15.56 -7.90
N ARG A 109 4.06 15.82 -6.60
CA ARG A 109 3.07 16.79 -6.14
C ARG A 109 3.33 18.18 -6.72
N SER A 110 4.58 18.62 -6.75
CA SER A 110 4.93 19.95 -7.27
C SER A 110 4.80 20.07 -8.79
N MET A 111 4.86 18.94 -9.52
CA MET A 111 4.81 18.90 -10.98
C MET A 111 3.41 18.65 -11.56
N LEU A 112 2.49 18.10 -10.76
CA LEU A 112 1.14 17.69 -11.21
C LEU A 112 0.08 18.57 -10.55
N SER A 113 -1.03 18.88 -11.23
CA SER A 113 -2.18 19.45 -10.54
C SER A 113 -2.71 18.51 -9.45
N SER A 114 -3.51 19.07 -8.55
CA SER A 114 -4.16 18.30 -7.49
C SER A 114 -4.97 17.11 -8.02
N LEU A 115 -5.58 17.21 -9.20
CA LEU A 115 -6.35 16.13 -9.80
C LEU A 115 -5.44 14.99 -10.26
N TYR A 116 -4.41 15.30 -11.05
CA TYR A 116 -3.46 14.30 -11.54
C TYR A 116 -2.62 13.69 -10.42
N PHE A 117 -2.26 14.47 -9.39
CA PHE A 117 -1.57 13.94 -8.21
C PHE A 117 -2.46 12.99 -7.40
N THR A 118 -3.75 13.31 -7.23
CA THR A 118 -4.69 12.39 -6.56
C THR A 118 -4.82 11.08 -7.35
N ASN A 119 -4.95 11.18 -8.67
CA ASN A 119 -4.98 10.02 -9.57
C ASN A 119 -3.68 9.20 -9.49
N PHE A 120 -2.53 9.86 -9.43
CA PHE A 120 -1.24 9.21 -9.19
C PHE A 120 -1.26 8.42 -7.88
N CYS A 121 -1.64 9.03 -6.75
CA CYS A 121 -1.70 8.34 -5.46
C CYS A 121 -2.63 7.12 -5.51
N ASP A 122 -3.84 7.27 -6.06
CA ASP A 122 -4.80 6.17 -6.20
C ASP A 122 -4.21 5.00 -7.01
N LYS A 123 -3.62 5.29 -8.17
CA LYS A 123 -3.01 4.25 -9.04
C LYS A 123 -1.77 3.63 -8.42
N PHE A 124 -0.92 4.44 -7.78
CA PHE A 124 0.28 3.96 -7.13
C PHE A 124 -0.07 3.04 -5.95
N ALA A 125 -0.99 3.46 -5.08
CA ALA A 125 -1.49 2.64 -3.98
C ALA A 125 -2.12 1.34 -4.47
N ALA A 126 -2.93 1.39 -5.54
CA ALA A 126 -3.52 0.20 -6.16
C ALA A 126 -2.47 -0.80 -6.68
N SER A 127 -1.28 -0.33 -7.04
CA SER A 127 -0.18 -1.19 -7.48
C SER A 127 0.69 -1.70 -6.32
N VAL A 128 1.11 -0.81 -5.42
CA VAL A 128 2.13 -1.10 -4.41
C VAL A 128 1.56 -1.76 -3.14
N VAL A 129 0.34 -1.41 -2.71
CA VAL A 129 -0.22 -1.94 -1.47
C VAL A 129 -0.45 -3.46 -1.56
N PRO A 130 -1.00 -4.01 -2.67
CA PRO A 130 -1.11 -5.46 -2.83
C PRO A 130 0.25 -6.19 -2.83
N LYS A 131 1.35 -5.53 -3.23
CA LYS A 131 2.69 -6.12 -3.19
C LYS A 131 3.17 -6.44 -1.77
N VAL A 132 2.63 -5.78 -0.74
CA VAL A 132 2.94 -6.11 0.66
C VAL A 132 2.56 -7.55 0.95
N LEU A 133 1.30 -7.93 0.67
CA LEU A 133 0.84 -9.31 0.86
C LEU A 133 1.62 -10.28 -0.02
N GLN A 134 1.77 -9.97 -1.31
CA GLN A 134 2.48 -10.82 -2.28
C GLN A 134 3.93 -11.09 -1.86
N SER A 135 4.57 -10.13 -1.19
CA SER A 135 5.93 -10.26 -0.70
C SER A 135 5.97 -11.01 0.63
N ILE A 136 5.02 -10.76 1.53
CA ILE A 136 4.91 -11.46 2.82
C ILE A 136 4.69 -12.95 2.59
N VAL A 137 3.80 -13.35 1.68
CA VAL A 137 3.52 -14.78 1.42
C VAL A 137 4.71 -15.58 0.88
N LYS A 138 5.77 -14.88 0.45
CA LYS A 138 7.03 -15.48 -0.01
C LYS A 138 8.06 -15.66 1.10
N CYS A 139 7.86 -15.06 2.27
CA CYS A 139 8.69 -15.28 3.45
C CYS A 139 8.57 -16.74 3.92
N LYS A 140 9.66 -17.30 4.47
CA LYS A 140 9.72 -18.72 4.85
C LYS A 140 10.11 -18.89 6.31
N ARG A 141 9.54 -19.91 6.95
CA ARG A 141 9.86 -20.32 8.33
C ARG A 141 9.76 -19.16 9.33
N VAL A 142 8.70 -18.38 9.22
CA VAL A 142 8.42 -17.24 10.11
C VAL A 142 8.05 -17.79 11.49
N ASN A 143 8.85 -17.46 12.51
CA ASN A 143 8.56 -17.85 13.89
C ASN A 143 7.58 -16.87 14.56
N HIS A 144 7.23 -17.10 15.83
CA HIS A 144 6.29 -16.24 16.56
C HIS A 144 6.81 -14.79 16.72
N VAL A 145 8.09 -14.60 17.03
CA VAL A 145 8.66 -13.25 17.22
C VAL A 145 8.80 -12.53 15.87
N GLY A 146 9.25 -13.22 14.83
CA GLY A 146 9.29 -12.71 13.45
C GLY A 146 7.91 -12.31 12.94
N THR A 147 6.85 -13.02 13.34
CA THR A 147 5.46 -12.62 13.04
C THR A 147 5.11 -11.28 13.70
N GLN A 148 5.52 -11.08 14.95
CA GLN A 148 5.31 -9.81 15.66
C GLN A 148 6.09 -8.66 15.00
N GLN A 149 7.33 -8.90 14.60
CA GLN A 149 8.14 -7.92 13.85
C GLN A 149 7.50 -7.58 12.50
N LEU A 150 7.03 -8.56 11.73
CA LEU A 150 6.31 -8.31 10.47
C LEU A 150 5.02 -7.52 10.67
N LEU A 151 4.29 -7.73 11.77
CA LEU A 151 3.09 -6.95 12.09
C LEU A 151 3.40 -5.48 12.38
N LEU A 152 4.52 -5.21 13.07
CA LEU A 152 5.06 -3.86 13.25
C LEU A 152 5.38 -3.23 11.88
N ASP A 153 6.16 -3.94 11.06
CA ASP A 153 6.60 -3.45 9.76
C ASP A 153 5.40 -3.14 8.84
N VAL A 154 4.36 -3.97 8.86
CA VAL A 154 3.10 -3.75 8.14
C VAL A 154 2.36 -2.52 8.64
N TYR A 155 2.35 -2.26 9.94
CA TYR A 155 1.75 -1.04 10.49
C TYR A 155 2.51 0.22 10.04
N ALA A 156 3.85 0.18 10.04
CA ALA A 156 4.68 1.26 9.54
C ALA A 156 4.43 1.53 8.04
N LEU A 157 4.38 0.47 7.21
CA LEU A 157 4.04 0.58 5.79
C LEU A 157 2.62 1.14 5.57
N LYS A 158 1.64 0.72 6.37
CA LYS A 158 0.27 1.23 6.30
C LYS A 158 0.24 2.73 6.56
N THR A 159 0.96 3.18 7.58
CA THR A 159 1.07 4.59 7.95
C THR A 159 1.75 5.39 6.83
N LEU A 160 2.85 4.87 6.27
CA LEU A 160 3.53 5.45 5.11
C LEU A 160 2.58 5.62 3.92
N PHE A 161 1.83 4.56 3.56
CA PHE A 161 0.92 4.59 2.41
C PHE A 161 -0.27 5.52 2.63
N LEU A 162 -0.82 5.61 3.85
CA LEU A 162 -1.86 6.57 4.19
C LEU A 162 -1.37 8.02 4.12
N ASN A 163 -0.07 8.26 4.29
CA ASN A 163 0.53 9.59 4.24
C ASN A 163 0.85 10.05 2.81
N LEU A 164 0.96 9.16 1.82
CA LEU A 164 1.32 9.54 0.43
C LEU A 164 0.51 10.74 -0.14
N PRO A 165 -0.83 10.82 0.02
CA PRO A 165 -1.62 11.92 -0.56
C PRO A 165 -1.42 13.27 0.12
N VAL A 166 -0.75 13.33 1.27
CA VAL A 166 -0.42 14.57 2.00
C VAL A 166 1.09 14.78 2.21
N MET A 167 1.92 13.81 1.82
CA MET A 167 3.38 13.91 1.87
C MET A 167 3.88 15.13 1.07
N GLY A 168 4.81 15.88 1.64
CA GLY A 168 5.38 17.09 1.05
C GLY A 168 4.62 18.39 1.30
N LYS A 169 3.59 18.38 2.17
CA LYS A 169 2.78 19.58 2.53
C LYS A 169 3.23 20.32 3.79
N GLU A 170 4.39 19.96 4.34
CA GLU A 170 4.88 20.44 5.64
C GLU A 170 5.19 21.96 5.71
N GLY A 171 4.94 22.72 4.63
CA GLY A 171 5.08 24.18 4.58
C GLY A 171 3.90 24.94 3.94
N GLU A 172 2.82 24.26 3.54
CA GLU A 172 1.62 24.94 3.03
C GLU A 172 0.78 25.45 4.21
N VAL A 173 0.39 26.73 4.19
CA VAL A 173 -0.54 27.30 5.19
C VAL A 173 -1.78 26.41 5.23
N GLN A 174 -2.02 25.74 6.36
CA GLN A 174 -3.22 24.93 6.56
C GLN A 174 -4.44 25.85 6.48
N ILE A 175 -5.00 26.01 5.28
CA ILE A 175 -6.33 26.56 5.13
C ILE A 175 -7.27 25.55 5.79
N VAL A 176 -8.05 26.01 6.77
CA VAL A 176 -9.04 25.19 7.47
C VAL A 176 -9.96 24.54 6.44
N GLY A 177 -9.84 23.23 6.23
CA GLY A 177 -10.58 22.46 5.21
C GLY A 177 -9.75 21.97 4.02
N ALA A 178 -8.48 22.38 3.89
CA ALA A 178 -7.61 21.96 2.80
C ALA A 178 -6.80 20.72 3.17
N THR A 179 -7.05 19.65 2.41
CA THR A 179 -6.19 18.47 2.24
C THR A 179 -6.27 17.38 3.30
N THR A 180 -7.48 16.86 3.47
CA THR A 180 -7.68 15.53 4.02
C THR A 180 -7.40 14.48 2.95
N VAL A 181 -6.78 13.37 3.34
CA VAL A 181 -6.63 12.19 2.49
C VAL A 181 -8.04 11.73 2.07
N PRO A 182 -8.32 11.49 0.78
CA PRO A 182 -9.65 11.08 0.33
C PRO A 182 -10.14 9.84 1.07
N ALA A 183 -11.38 9.85 1.57
CA ALA A 183 -11.93 8.73 2.36
C ALA A 183 -11.90 7.39 1.60
N ARG A 184 -12.10 7.42 0.28
CA ARG A 184 -11.99 6.24 -0.60
C ARG A 184 -10.58 5.66 -0.59
N TYR A 185 -9.56 6.50 -0.70
CA TYR A 185 -8.15 6.10 -0.62
C TYR A 185 -7.83 5.47 0.73
N THR A 186 -8.19 6.16 1.82
CA THR A 186 -8.00 5.67 3.19
C THR A 186 -8.65 4.30 3.40
N LYS A 187 -9.89 4.13 2.92
CA LYS A 187 -10.62 2.86 3.01
C LYS A 187 -9.92 1.75 2.22
N PHE A 188 -9.47 2.03 1.00
CA PHE A 188 -8.74 1.06 0.18
C PHE A 188 -7.47 0.57 0.89
N VAL A 189 -6.58 1.49 1.27
CA VAL A 189 -5.31 1.13 1.94
C VAL A 189 -5.57 0.41 3.25
N SER A 190 -6.54 0.89 4.05
CA SER A 190 -6.87 0.27 5.34
C SER A 190 -7.39 -1.16 5.19
N ASN A 191 -8.22 -1.42 4.19
CA ASN A 191 -8.78 -2.75 3.93
C ASN A 191 -7.70 -3.74 3.47
N GLU A 192 -6.86 -3.35 2.51
CA GLU A 192 -5.77 -4.19 2.01
C GLU A 192 -4.76 -4.50 3.13
N MET A 193 -4.38 -3.49 3.92
CA MET A 193 -3.44 -3.69 5.03
C MET A 193 -4.07 -4.51 6.17
N ALA A 194 -5.37 -4.35 6.45
CA ALA A 194 -6.06 -5.22 7.41
C ALA A 194 -6.08 -6.69 6.96
N HIS A 195 -6.17 -6.93 5.66
CA HIS A 195 -6.06 -8.28 5.11
C HIS A 195 -4.66 -8.87 5.31
N VAL A 196 -3.61 -8.07 5.07
CA VAL A 196 -2.22 -8.46 5.38
C VAL A 196 -2.05 -8.79 6.88
N GLU A 197 -2.57 -7.94 7.76
CA GLU A 197 -2.52 -8.16 9.22
C GLU A 197 -3.20 -9.48 9.61
N ALA A 198 -4.36 -9.82 9.01
CA ALA A 198 -5.05 -11.07 9.25
C ALA A 198 -4.22 -12.30 8.83
N VAL A 199 -3.57 -12.22 7.67
CA VAL A 199 -2.64 -13.26 7.17
C VAL A 199 -1.48 -13.48 8.13
N LEU A 200 -0.85 -12.41 8.63
CA LEU A 200 0.20 -12.50 9.64
C LEU A 200 -0.29 -13.12 10.95
N LYS A 201 -1.49 -12.75 11.42
CA LYS A 201 -2.08 -13.34 12.64
C LYS A 201 -2.33 -14.85 12.50
N LEU A 202 -2.69 -15.33 11.32
CA LEU A 202 -2.80 -16.77 11.04
C LEU A 202 -1.47 -17.50 11.20
N ILE A 203 -0.35 -16.89 10.80
CA ILE A 203 0.99 -17.46 10.97
C ILE A 203 1.37 -17.55 12.45
N GLY A 204 0.86 -16.66 13.31
CA GLY A 204 1.01 -16.75 14.77
C GLY A 204 0.09 -17.77 15.45
N THR A 205 -0.99 -18.21 14.78
CA THR A 205 -2.03 -19.06 15.39
C THR A 205 -1.53 -20.51 15.59
N PRO A 206 -1.74 -21.15 16.76
CA PRO A 206 -1.39 -22.56 16.96
C PRO A 206 -2.03 -23.49 15.92
N ASN A 207 -1.33 -24.58 15.55
CA ASN A 207 -1.74 -25.46 14.45
C ASN A 207 -3.13 -26.07 14.66
N GLU A 208 -3.49 -26.37 15.91
CA GLU A 208 -4.77 -26.99 16.28
C GLU A 208 -5.96 -26.09 15.96
N MET A 209 -5.77 -24.77 16.01
CA MET A 209 -6.82 -23.77 15.77
C MET A 209 -6.72 -23.14 14.38
N LEU A 210 -5.71 -23.50 13.59
CA LEU A 210 -5.34 -22.79 12.38
C LEU A 210 -6.40 -22.90 11.28
N VAL A 211 -7.01 -24.08 11.11
CA VAL A 211 -8.04 -24.30 10.09
C VAL A 211 -9.30 -23.46 10.38
N ASP A 212 -9.77 -23.49 11.63
CA ASP A 212 -10.95 -22.72 12.03
C ASP A 212 -10.68 -21.21 11.97
N SER A 213 -9.49 -20.80 12.42
CA SER A 213 -9.07 -19.40 12.35
C SER A 213 -8.94 -18.90 10.91
N PHE A 214 -8.45 -19.73 9.99
CA PHE A 214 -8.37 -19.41 8.57
C PHE A 214 -9.76 -19.18 7.97
N LYS A 215 -10.72 -20.08 8.22
CA LYS A 215 -12.10 -19.93 7.75
C LYS A 215 -12.79 -18.67 8.29
N ILE A 216 -12.45 -18.24 9.50
CA ILE A 216 -13.03 -17.04 10.13
C ILE A 216 -12.38 -15.77 9.59
N MET A 217 -11.05 -15.71 9.57
CA MET A 217 -10.29 -14.51 9.20
C MET A 217 -10.17 -14.30 7.69
N TRP A 218 -10.26 -15.37 6.91
CA TRP A 218 -10.20 -15.34 5.45
C TRP A 218 -11.26 -16.27 4.84
N PRO A 219 -12.56 -15.88 4.90
CA PRO A 219 -13.66 -16.71 4.41
C PRO A 219 -13.55 -17.09 2.93
N GLU A 220 -13.05 -16.15 2.11
CA GLU A 220 -12.82 -16.33 0.67
C GLU A 220 -11.46 -16.99 0.35
N GLY A 221 -10.74 -17.44 1.38
CA GLY A 221 -9.41 -18.02 1.24
C GLY A 221 -9.47 -19.39 0.58
N THR A 222 -8.61 -19.60 -0.44
CA THR A 222 -8.50 -20.88 -1.14
C THR A 222 -7.57 -21.85 -0.42
N ALA A 223 -7.57 -23.12 -0.86
CA ALA A 223 -6.58 -24.11 -0.41
C ALA A 223 -5.14 -23.68 -0.73
N GLU A 224 -4.91 -22.96 -1.83
CA GLU A 224 -3.59 -22.42 -2.20
C GLU A 224 -3.16 -21.30 -1.24
N ASN A 225 -4.10 -20.45 -0.81
CA ASN A 225 -3.82 -19.43 0.20
C ASN A 225 -3.45 -20.10 1.54
N PHE A 226 -4.22 -21.10 1.96
CA PHE A 226 -3.91 -21.85 3.19
C PHE A 226 -2.56 -22.55 3.10
N GLN A 227 -2.27 -23.22 1.98
CA GLN A 227 -0.99 -23.84 1.70
C GLN A 227 0.18 -22.84 1.79
N SER A 228 -0.02 -21.60 1.36
CA SER A 228 0.97 -20.52 1.51
C SER A 228 1.22 -20.19 2.97
N ILE A 229 0.18 -20.06 3.80
CA ILE A 229 0.32 -19.87 5.26
C ILE A 229 1.12 -21.01 5.92
N LEU A 230 0.84 -22.26 5.55
CA LEU A 230 1.54 -23.43 6.08
C LEU A 230 3.02 -23.44 5.71
N ASN A 231 3.34 -23.04 4.47
CA ASN A 231 4.72 -22.87 3.99
C ASN A 231 5.45 -21.77 4.75
N MET A 232 4.78 -20.65 5.02
CA MET A 232 5.33 -19.55 5.80
C MET A 232 5.63 -19.96 7.24
N LYS A 233 4.73 -20.70 7.91
CA LYS A 233 4.99 -21.28 9.24
C LYS A 233 6.15 -22.28 9.24
N GLY A 234 6.54 -22.80 8.07
CA GLY A 234 7.62 -23.76 7.93
C GLY A 234 7.27 -25.18 8.40
N LEU A 235 5.98 -25.54 8.40
CA LEU A 235 5.51 -26.86 8.80
C LEU A 235 6.03 -27.96 7.86
N LYS A 236 6.27 -29.16 8.40
CA LYS A 236 6.71 -30.30 7.60
C LYS A 236 5.58 -30.76 6.69
N ARG A 237 5.93 -31.34 5.53
CA ARG A 237 4.96 -31.81 4.53
C ARG A 237 3.85 -32.68 5.12
N GLN A 238 4.16 -33.57 6.06
CA GLN A 238 3.18 -34.44 6.70
C GLN A 238 2.17 -33.66 7.57
N GLU A 239 2.63 -32.64 8.32
CA GLU A 239 1.77 -31.77 9.12
C GLU A 239 0.90 -30.88 8.22
N GLN A 240 1.46 -30.39 7.11
CA GLN A 240 0.72 -29.61 6.13
C GLN A 240 -0.42 -30.43 5.51
N LEU A 241 -0.16 -31.68 5.13
CA LEU A 241 -1.17 -32.58 4.57
C LEU A 241 -2.34 -32.79 5.54
N ALA A 242 -2.06 -33.03 6.82
CA ALA A 242 -3.10 -33.20 7.83
C ALA A 242 -3.99 -31.95 7.99
N LEU A 243 -3.38 -30.75 7.95
CA LEU A 243 -4.12 -29.49 8.05
C LEU A 243 -4.93 -29.16 6.79
N LEU A 244 -4.40 -29.46 5.60
CA LEU A 244 -5.11 -29.31 4.33
C LEU A 244 -6.29 -30.28 4.22
N GLU A 245 -6.09 -31.51 4.68
CA GLU A 245 -7.15 -32.50 4.79
C GLU A 245 -8.23 -32.02 5.76
N ALA A 246 -7.87 -31.49 6.93
CA ALA A 246 -8.82 -30.91 7.88
C ALA A 246 -9.57 -29.68 7.32
N LEU A 247 -8.93 -28.88 6.45
CA LEU A 247 -9.58 -27.78 5.73
C LEU A 247 -10.70 -28.30 4.81
N GLY A 248 -10.46 -29.41 4.10
CA GLY A 248 -11.38 -30.01 3.10
C GLY A 248 -12.33 -31.10 3.60
N LEU A 249 -12.05 -31.78 4.72
CA LEU A 249 -12.85 -32.90 5.25
C LEU A 249 -13.89 -32.49 6.30
N GLN A 250 -13.94 -31.21 6.71
CA GLN A 250 -14.98 -30.72 7.61
C GLN A 250 -16.28 -30.30 6.91
N GLN A 251 -16.65 -30.91 5.78
CA GLN A 251 -18.06 -30.85 5.37
C GLN A 251 -18.90 -31.67 6.37
N ARG A 252 -19.46 -30.93 7.35
CA ARG A 252 -20.41 -31.33 8.43
C ARG A 252 -19.79 -31.82 9.75
N LYS A 253 -19.30 -30.86 10.53
CA LYS A 253 -19.72 -30.69 11.94
C LYS A 253 -19.50 -29.23 12.31
N ALA A 254 -20.55 -28.55 12.78
CA ALA A 254 -20.43 -27.18 13.27
C ALA A 254 -19.35 -27.10 14.36
N PRO A 255 -18.52 -26.05 14.40
CA PRO A 255 -17.52 -25.91 15.44
C PRO A 255 -18.22 -25.79 16.80
N PRO A 256 -17.77 -26.51 17.84
CA PRO A 256 -18.29 -26.30 19.19
C PRO A 256 -17.99 -24.85 19.59
N ALA A 257 -18.96 -24.15 20.19
CA ALA A 257 -18.87 -22.74 20.56
C ALA A 257 -17.61 -22.38 21.39
N ALA A 258 -17.02 -23.37 22.08
CA ALA A 258 -15.77 -23.27 22.82
C ALA A 258 -14.54 -22.98 21.93
N ALA A 259 -14.47 -23.53 20.71
CA ALA A 259 -13.34 -23.29 19.81
C ALA A 259 -13.31 -21.83 19.32
N LYS A 260 -14.48 -21.25 19.03
CA LYS A 260 -14.60 -19.82 18.69
C LYS A 260 -14.17 -18.91 19.85
N GLN A 261 -14.62 -19.18 21.08
CA GLN A 261 -14.21 -18.40 22.26
C GLN A 261 -12.72 -18.52 22.58
N MET A 262 -12.11 -19.70 22.41
CA MET A 262 -10.67 -19.89 22.63
C MET A 262 -9.81 -19.21 21.56
N ILE A 263 -10.25 -19.22 20.28
CA ILE A 263 -9.58 -18.48 19.20
C ILE A 263 -9.68 -16.99 19.48
N GLU A 264 -10.88 -16.51 19.80
CA GLU A 264 -11.12 -15.09 20.09
C GLU A 264 -10.28 -14.63 21.29
N GLY A 265 -10.21 -15.42 22.38
CA GLY A 265 -9.37 -15.14 23.55
C GLY A 265 -7.86 -15.09 23.25
N LYS A 266 -7.32 -16.07 22.52
CA LYS A 266 -5.89 -16.06 22.13
C LYS A 266 -5.57 -14.93 21.15
N MET A 267 -6.51 -14.60 20.26
CA MET A 267 -6.37 -13.50 19.30
C MET A 267 -6.45 -12.15 20.01
N THR A 268 -7.29 -12.00 21.04
CA THR A 268 -7.32 -10.80 21.88
C THR A 268 -6.03 -10.64 22.67
N ASP A 269 -5.49 -11.70 23.26
CA ASP A 269 -4.22 -11.64 24.03
C ASP A 269 -3.03 -11.24 23.14
N MET A 270 -2.97 -11.81 21.94
CA MET A 270 -1.96 -11.43 20.94
C MET A 270 -2.16 -9.98 20.47
N THR A 271 -3.40 -9.56 20.24
CA THR A 271 -3.73 -8.19 19.82
C THR A 271 -3.40 -7.16 20.93
N GLU A 272 -3.64 -7.47 22.19
CA GLU A 272 -3.28 -6.61 23.33
C GLU A 272 -1.77 -6.55 23.56
N SER A 273 -1.06 -7.66 23.35
CA SER A 273 0.41 -7.68 23.38
C SER A 273 1.01 -6.82 22.26
N LEU A 274 0.43 -6.89 21.06
CA LEU A 274 0.82 -6.05 19.91
C LEU A 274 0.48 -4.58 20.17
N LYS A 275 -0.70 -4.26 20.69
CA LYS A 275 -1.07 -2.88 21.07
C LYS A 275 -0.15 -2.30 22.14
N SER A 276 0.21 -3.09 23.15
CA SER A 276 1.15 -2.67 24.20
C SER A 276 2.53 -2.36 23.62
N ASN A 277 3.02 -3.19 22.70
CA ASN A 277 4.28 -2.94 22.00
C ASN A 277 4.19 -1.76 21.02
N MET A 278 3.08 -1.60 20.31
CA MET A 278 2.82 -0.43 19.45
C MET A 278 2.68 0.87 20.25
N GLN A 279 2.10 0.84 21.45
CA GLN A 279 2.06 1.99 22.36
C GLN A 279 3.44 2.33 22.93
N LYS A 280 4.34 1.34 23.08
CA LYS A 280 5.74 1.61 23.41
C LYS A 280 6.49 2.24 22.24
N MET A 281 6.19 1.85 21.00
CA MET A 281 6.78 2.45 19.79
C MET A 281 6.22 3.83 19.47
N ALA A 282 4.94 4.08 19.69
CA ALA A 282 4.36 5.43 19.60
C ALA A 282 4.92 6.40 20.65
N LYS A 283 5.60 5.88 21.68
CA LYS A 283 6.35 6.65 22.69
C LYS A 283 7.85 6.73 22.37
N ALA A 284 8.35 6.00 21.39
CA ALA A 284 9.67 6.22 20.79
C ALA A 284 9.52 7.37 19.78
N SER A 285 10.39 8.37 19.90
CA SER A 285 10.22 9.70 19.32
C SER A 285 10.06 9.70 17.79
N ASN A 286 9.09 10.51 17.32
CA ASN A 286 9.03 11.07 15.98
C ASN A 286 10.43 11.60 15.56
N PRO A 287 11.09 11.10 14.49
CA PRO A 287 12.41 11.58 14.11
C PRO A 287 12.43 12.96 13.43
N PHE A 288 11.29 13.67 13.38
CA PHE A 288 11.20 15.01 12.78
C PHE A 288 10.46 16.02 13.68
N ASN A 289 11.00 16.28 14.87
CA ASN A 289 10.62 17.50 15.59
C ASN A 289 11.82 18.07 16.37
N TYR A 290 12.73 18.76 15.67
CA TYR A 290 13.64 19.71 16.30
C TYR A 290 12.92 21.06 16.41
N ILE A 291 12.20 21.27 17.50
CA ILE A 291 11.85 22.62 17.94
C ILE A 291 12.98 23.13 18.83
N ASN A 292 13.59 24.20 18.33
CA ASN A 292 14.38 25.22 19.03
C ASN A 292 14.40 25.10 20.56
N THR A 293 15.59 24.80 21.08
CA THR A 293 16.04 25.35 22.35
C THR A 293 17.37 26.04 22.11
N THR A 294 17.35 27.37 22.10
CA THR A 294 18.52 28.17 22.44
C THR A 294 18.05 29.36 23.28
N ASN A 295 18.53 29.35 24.53
CA ASN A 295 18.84 30.43 25.48
C ASN A 295 18.04 31.74 25.42
#